data_AF-A0A950V4X2-F1
#
_entry.id   AF-A0A950V4X2-F1
#
_cell.length_a   1.000
_cell.length_b   1.000
_cell.length_c   1.000
_cell.angle_alpha   90.00
_cell.angle_beta   90.00
_cell.angle_gamma   90.00
#
_symmetry.space_group_name_H-M   'P 1'
#
loop_
_entity.id
_entity.type
_entity.pdbx_description
1 polymer ?
#
loop_
_entity_poly.entity_id
_entity_poly.type
_entity_poly.pdbx_seq_one_letter_code
_entity_poly.pdbx_strand_id
1 'polypeptide(L)'
;CHGWGDHINIEIYRTVLGVDSAAPGFSKIRLQPHLGSLTWMSGTVPHPKGEVQVEFRRLPDGKLRVKVSLPVPGELIWHGRSKQLAAGKQQFVF
;
A
#
# COMPACT_ATOMS: atom_id res chain seq x y z
N CYS A 1 9.65 22.71 19.78
CA CYS A 1 9.03 21.53 19.13
C CYS A 1 10.08 20.45 18.92
N HIS A 2 9.96 19.29 19.58
CA HIS A 2 10.88 18.14 19.45
C HIS A 2 10.22 17.07 18.58
N GLY A 3 10.77 16.87 17.37
CA GLY A 3 10.28 15.92 16.35
C GLY A 3 10.71 14.47 16.61
N TRP A 4 10.39 13.94 17.79
CA TRP A 4 10.65 12.54 18.17
C TRP A 4 9.37 11.75 18.50
N GLY A 5 8.19 12.31 18.23
CA GLY A 5 6.89 11.61 18.29
C GLY A 5 6.29 11.22 16.93
N ASP A 6 6.84 11.73 15.83
CA ASP A 6 6.29 11.57 14.46
C ASP A 6 6.67 10.25 13.77
N HIS A 7 7.37 9.34 14.47
CA HIS A 7 7.84 8.08 13.88
C HIS A 7 6.74 7.00 13.75
N ILE A 8 5.61 7.18 14.43
CA ILE A 8 4.46 6.25 14.35
C ILE A 8 3.71 6.35 13.01
N ASN A 9 3.72 7.52 12.36
CA ASN A 9 3.08 7.66 11.04
C ASN A 9 3.85 6.85 9.98
N ILE A 10 5.19 6.95 9.98
CA ILE A 10 6.07 6.24 9.04
C ILE A 10 5.98 4.72 9.25
N GLU A 11 5.92 4.26 10.50
CA GLU A 11 5.76 2.84 10.81
C GLU A 11 4.37 2.31 10.47
N ILE A 12 3.29 3.10 10.50
CA ILE A 12 1.98 2.60 10.00
C ILE A 12 2.04 2.41 8.47
N TYR A 13 2.68 3.31 7.73
CA TYR A 13 2.82 3.17 6.27
C TYR A 13 3.73 2.00 5.85
N ARG A 14 4.78 1.70 6.62
CA ARG A 14 5.65 0.53 6.36
C ARG A 14 5.13 -0.78 6.96
N THR A 15 4.53 -0.75 8.14
CA THR A 15 4.18 -1.95 8.91
C THR A 15 2.73 -2.40 8.67
N VAL A 16 1.81 -1.48 8.34
CA VAL A 16 0.39 -1.81 8.07
C VAL A 16 0.08 -1.80 6.57
N LEU A 17 0.55 -0.79 5.85
CA LEU A 17 0.35 -0.67 4.39
C LEU A 17 1.46 -1.37 3.58
N GLY A 18 2.61 -1.65 4.20
CA GLY A 18 3.70 -2.40 3.57
C GLY A 18 4.32 -1.68 2.37
N VAL A 19 4.32 -0.34 2.36
CA VAL A 19 4.87 0.44 1.24
C VAL A 19 6.40 0.46 1.36
N ASP A 20 7.06 -0.41 0.61
CA ASP A 20 8.51 -0.51 0.58
C ASP A 20 9.08 -0.13 -0.80
N SER A 21 10.32 0.37 -0.81
CA SER A 21 10.98 0.80 -2.04
C SER A 21 11.72 -0.38 -2.66
N ALA A 22 11.13 -1.01 -3.69
CA ALA A 22 11.68 -2.20 -4.33
C ALA A 22 12.86 -1.90 -5.30
N ALA A 23 13.27 -0.64 -5.47
CA ALA A 23 14.35 -0.22 -6.36
C ALA A 23 14.99 1.12 -5.94
N PRO A 24 16.26 1.38 -6.30
CA PRO A 24 16.90 2.68 -6.11
C PRO A 24 16.08 3.83 -6.73
N GLY A 25 15.98 4.95 -6.02
CA GLY A 25 15.26 6.14 -6.50
C GLY A 25 13.74 6.00 -6.55
N PHE A 26 13.14 5.10 -5.77
CA PHE A 26 11.69 4.85 -5.73
C PHE A 26 11.10 4.52 -7.12
N SER A 27 11.88 3.84 -7.97
CA SER A 27 11.43 3.52 -9.33
C SER A 27 10.33 2.45 -9.37
N LYS A 28 10.19 1.67 -8.28
CA LYS A 28 9.14 0.67 -8.07
C LYS A 28 8.72 0.67 -6.61
N ILE A 29 7.43 0.50 -6.35
CA ILE A 29 6.89 0.32 -5.00
C ILE A 29 6.46 -1.13 -4.77
N ARG A 30 6.66 -1.63 -3.57
CA ARG A 30 6.04 -2.87 -3.10
C ARG A 30 4.95 -2.50 -2.11
N LEU A 31 3.78 -3.12 -2.23
CA LEU A 31 2.67 -3.02 -1.31
C LEU A 31 2.48 -4.39 -0.65
N GLN A 32 2.61 -4.45 0.67
CA GLN A 32 2.36 -5.66 1.44
C GLN A 32 1.37 -5.35 2.56
N PRO A 33 0.05 -5.33 2.27
CA PRO A 33 -0.93 -5.01 3.28
C PRO A 33 -0.99 -6.07 4.38
N HIS A 34 -0.98 -5.65 5.65
CA HIS A 34 -1.08 -6.53 6.81
C HIS A 34 -2.40 -6.30 7.56
N LEU A 35 -3.54 -6.74 6.99
CA LEU A 35 -4.86 -6.47 7.59
C LEU A 35 -5.11 -7.20 8.93
N GLY A 36 -4.57 -8.40 9.15
CA GLY A 36 -4.86 -9.17 10.37
C GLY A 36 -6.36 -9.36 10.60
N SER A 37 -6.91 -8.79 11.68
CA SER A 37 -8.34 -8.77 12.01
C SER A 37 -9.13 -7.59 11.43
N LEU A 38 -8.46 -6.64 10.76
CA LEU A 38 -9.09 -5.45 10.17
C LEU A 38 -9.98 -5.84 8.98
N THR A 39 -11.17 -5.23 8.92
CA THR A 39 -12.11 -5.40 7.80
C THR A 39 -11.80 -4.48 6.63
N TRP A 40 -11.12 -3.35 6.88
CA TRP A 40 -10.67 -2.43 5.85
C TRP A 40 -9.50 -1.58 6.37
N MET A 41 -8.72 -1.04 5.44
CA MET A 41 -7.72 -0.03 5.70
C MET A 41 -7.53 0.84 4.45
N SER A 42 -7.23 2.11 4.66
CA SER A 42 -6.83 3.02 3.58
C SER A 42 -5.66 3.87 4.04
N GLY A 43 -4.86 4.33 3.09
CA GLY A 43 -3.73 5.20 3.36
C GLY A 43 -3.26 5.92 2.11
N THR A 44 -2.72 7.12 2.33
CA THR A 44 -2.10 7.93 1.29
C THR A 44 -0.67 8.22 1.70
N VAL A 45 0.28 7.86 0.84
CA VAL A 45 1.71 8.08 1.05
C VAL A 45 2.18 9.11 0.02
N PRO A 46 2.80 10.21 0.46
CA PRO A 46 3.43 11.15 -0.47
C PRO A 46 4.65 10.46 -1.11
N HIS A 47 4.71 10.47 -2.44
CA HIS A 47 5.85 9.95 -3.18
C HIS A 47 6.37 11.03 -4.14
N PRO A 48 7.69 11.11 -4.41
CA PRO A 48 8.27 12.21 -5.19
C PRO A 48 7.66 12.42 -6.58
N LYS A 49 7.11 11.35 -7.16
CA LYS A 49 6.45 11.36 -8.48
C LYS A 49 4.92 11.52 -8.43
N GLY A 50 4.33 11.76 -7.26
CA GLY A 50 2.89 11.87 -7.04
C GLY A 50 2.43 11.08 -5.82
N GLU A 51 1.18 11.23 -5.40
CA GLU A 51 0.65 10.52 -4.23
C GLU A 51 0.37 9.05 -4.54
N VAL A 52 0.74 8.16 -3.61
CA VAL A 52 0.36 6.75 -3.60
C VAL A 52 -0.86 6.61 -2.71
N GLN A 53 -2.03 6.36 -3.29
CA GLN A 53 -3.25 6.11 -2.51
C GLN A 53 -3.59 4.64 -2.58
N VAL A 54 -3.84 4.00 -1.44
CA VAL A 54 -4.18 2.58 -1.36
C VAL A 54 -5.36 2.39 -0.41
N GLU A 55 -6.26 1.49 -0.78
CA GLU A 55 -7.42 1.11 0.00
C GLU A 55 -7.64 -0.39 -0.18
N PHE A 56 -7.73 -1.09 0.94
CA PHE A 56 -7.94 -2.51 1.03
C PHE A 56 -9.19 -2.76 1.87
N ARG A 57 -10.14 -3.52 1.34
CA ARG A 57 -11.41 -3.81 2.03
C ARG A 57 -11.75 -5.29 1.89
N ARG A 58 -11.87 -5.97 3.01
CA ARG A 58 -12.36 -7.34 3.08
C ARG A 58 -13.86 -7.35 2.81
N LEU A 59 -14.27 -8.11 1.82
CA LEU A 59 -15.67 -8.29 1.46
C LEU A 59 -16.28 -9.44 2.31
N PRO A 60 -17.62 -9.45 2.48
CA PRO A 60 -18.32 -10.53 3.20
C PRO A 60 -18.05 -11.92 2.60
N ASP A 61 -17.83 -11.98 1.28
CA ASP A 61 -17.49 -13.20 0.53
C ASP A 61 -16.06 -13.70 0.76
N GLY A 62 -15.31 -13.10 1.70
CA GLY A 62 -13.92 -13.46 2.02
C GLY A 62 -12.87 -12.90 1.05
N LYS A 63 -13.30 -12.25 -0.05
CA LYS A 63 -12.42 -11.63 -1.04
C LYS A 63 -11.85 -10.29 -0.55
N LEU A 64 -10.70 -9.88 -1.08
CA LEU A 64 -10.10 -8.58 -0.79
C LEU A 64 -10.34 -7.62 -1.96
N ARG A 65 -11.14 -6.58 -1.75
CA ARG A 65 -11.21 -5.45 -2.68
C ARG A 65 -9.99 -4.57 -2.49
N VAL A 66 -9.25 -4.36 -3.57
CA VAL A 66 -8.05 -3.54 -3.61
C VAL A 66 -8.29 -2.38 -4.55
N LYS A 67 -8.03 -1.16 -4.07
CA LYS A 67 -8.08 0.07 -4.86
C LYS A 67 -6.77 0.80 -4.63
N VAL A 68 -5.99 0.99 -5.68
CA VAL A 68 -4.68 1.60 -5.61
C VAL A 68 -4.54 2.66 -6.70
N SER A 69 -3.89 3.77 -6.39
CA SER A 69 -3.53 4.82 -7.32
C SER A 69 -2.04 5.05 -7.15
N LEU A 70 -1.28 4.59 -8.14
CA LEU A 70 0.18 4.61 -8.07
C LEU A 70 0.75 5.58 -9.10
N PRO A 71 1.70 6.46 -8.75
CA PRO A 71 2.41 7.26 -9.74
C PRO A 71 3.45 6.44 -10.51
N VAL A 72 3.82 5.26 -10.00
CA VAL A 72 4.84 4.36 -10.55
C VAL A 72 4.35 2.91 -10.51
N PRO A 73 4.85 2.02 -11.39
CA PRO A 73 4.55 0.60 -11.31
C PRO A 73 5.04 0.01 -9.98
N GLY A 74 4.41 -1.07 -9.56
CA GLY A 74 4.72 -1.73 -8.31
C GLY A 74 4.30 -3.19 -8.27
N GLU A 75 4.40 -3.79 -7.09
CA GLU A 75 3.97 -5.16 -6.84
C GLU A 75 3.17 -5.20 -5.54
N LEU A 76 2.00 -5.85 -5.59
CA LEU A 76 1.20 -6.18 -4.42
C LEU A 76 1.51 -7.61 -3.99
N ILE A 77 1.81 -7.82 -2.72
CA ILE A 77 1.97 -9.16 -2.12
C ILE A 77 0.85 -9.36 -1.10
N TRP A 78 0.01 -10.38 -1.30
CA TRP A 78 -1.10 -10.73 -0.40
C TRP A 78 -1.16 -12.24 -0.16
N HIS A 79 -1.05 -12.68 1.10
CA HIS A 79 -1.01 -14.10 1.50
C HIS A 79 -0.05 -14.96 0.64
N GLY A 80 1.14 -14.44 0.34
CA GLY A 80 2.15 -15.16 -0.47
C GLY A 80 1.89 -15.14 -1.98
N ARG A 81 0.80 -14.52 -2.46
CA ARG A 81 0.58 -14.27 -3.88
C ARG A 81 1.05 -12.86 -4.24
N SER A 82 1.90 -12.76 -5.26
CA SER A 82 2.30 -11.47 -5.82
C SER A 82 1.46 -11.11 -7.05
N LYS A 83 1.21 -9.82 -7.25
CA LYS A 83 0.55 -9.26 -8.43
C LYS A 83 1.22 -7.97 -8.83
N GLN A 84 1.64 -7.88 -10.09
CA GLN A 84 2.18 -6.63 -10.62
C GLN A 84 1.08 -5.57 -10.76
N LEU A 85 1.43 -4.36 -10.36
CA LEU A 85 0.61 -3.17 -10.45
C LEU A 85 1.23 -2.21 -11.45
N ALA A 86 0.39 -1.64 -12.31
CA ALA A 86 0.80 -0.60 -13.23
C ALA A 86 0.70 0.77 -12.54
N ALA A 87 1.39 1.76 -13.08
CA ALA A 87 1.10 3.14 -12.72
C ALA A 87 -0.34 3.51 -13.14
N GLY A 88 -0.97 4.38 -12.36
CA GLY A 88 -2.35 4.83 -12.54
C GLY A 88 -3.31 4.30 -11.48
N LYS A 89 -4.59 4.59 -11.67
CA LYS A 89 -5.69 4.12 -10.81
C LYS A 89 -6.09 2.72 -11.23
N GLN A 90 -6.02 1.77 -10.30
CA GLN A 90 -6.42 0.39 -10.51
C GLN A 90 -7.35 -0.06 -9.39
N GLN A 91 -8.38 -0.82 -9.75
CA GLN A 91 -9.28 -1.44 -8.79
C GLN A 91 -9.52 -2.87 -9.21
N PHE A 92 -9.34 -3.81 -8.29
CA PHE A 92 -9.58 -5.22 -8.51
C PHE A 92 -9.99 -5.91 -7.22
N VAL A 93 -10.48 -7.13 -7.34
CA VAL A 93 -10.79 -8.00 -6.21
C VAL A 93 -9.83 -9.17 -6.26
N PHE A 94 -9.24 -9.50 -5.12
CA PHE A 94 -8.24 -10.54 -4.92
C PHE A 94 -8.83 -11.70 -4.11
#